data_AF-A0A7X9G295-F1
#
_entry.id   AF-A0A7X9G295-F1
#
_cell.length_a   1.000
_cell.length_b   1.000
_cell.length_c   1.000
_cell.angle_alpha   90.00
_cell.angle_beta   90.00
_cell.angle_gamma   90.00
#
_symmetry.space_group_name_H-M   'P 1'
#
loop_
_entity.id
_entity.type
_entity.pdbx_description
1 polymer ?
#
loop_
_entity_poly.entity_id
_entity_poly.type
_entity_poly.pdbx_seq_one_letter_code
_entity_poly.pdbx_strand_id
1 'polypeptide(L)'
;ILFLGTNFTCNTCIHALEIEARVPGLHTEETTTLHVCDAQGKWHAIEHHWHAPKKDSYVDMEHMVAKAGGLQFGLVGSGISRLCNAEILRQTLLPILQKTPECVIRRLSSSNYIWE
;
A
#
# COMPACT_ATOMS: atom_id res chain seq x y z
N ILE A 1 12.50 4.18 3.08
CA ILE A 1 11.99 3.84 1.74
C ILE A 1 12.60 4.81 0.74
N LEU A 2 13.29 4.33 -0.28
CA LEU A 2 13.95 5.17 -1.28
C LEU A 2 13.20 5.10 -2.60
N PHE A 3 12.81 6.26 -3.13
CA PHE A 3 12.20 6.40 -4.45
C PHE A 3 13.22 7.03 -5.41
N LEU A 4 13.54 6.32 -6.49
CA LEU A 4 14.46 6.78 -7.52
C LEU A 4 13.66 7.18 -8.76
N GLY A 5 13.52 8.48 -9.02
CA GLY A 5 12.75 8.98 -10.17
C GLY A 5 11.24 8.68 -10.13
N THR A 6 10.73 8.26 -8.98
CA THR A 6 9.31 7.96 -8.75
C THR A 6 8.81 8.57 -7.44
N ASN A 7 7.52 8.45 -7.16
CA ASN A 7 6.86 8.98 -5.98
C ASN A 7 5.98 7.89 -5.34
N PHE A 8 4.97 8.32 -4.58
CA PHE A 8 4.11 7.41 -3.85
C PHE A 8 3.27 6.48 -4.74
N THR A 9 3.18 6.70 -6.06
CA THR A 9 2.54 5.73 -6.99
C THR A 9 3.14 4.34 -6.92
N CYS A 10 4.41 4.22 -6.55
CA CYS A 10 5.13 2.95 -6.46
C CYS A 10 5.47 2.56 -5.01
N ASN A 11 4.82 3.17 -4.01
CA ASN A 11 5.11 2.87 -2.60
C ASN A 11 4.36 1.62 -2.12
N THR A 12 4.95 0.45 -2.31
CA THR A 12 4.38 -0.82 -1.85
C THR A 12 4.18 -0.89 -0.33
N CYS A 13 4.92 -0.09 0.46
CA CYS A 13 4.72 -0.07 1.91
C CYS A 13 3.35 0.51 2.31
N ILE A 14 2.70 1.30 1.47
CA ILE A 14 1.35 1.81 1.78
C ILE A 14 0.34 0.65 1.78
N HIS A 15 0.51 -0.39 0.94
CA HIS A 15 -0.36 -1.57 0.99
C HIS A 15 -0.36 -2.26 2.35
N ALA A 16 0.80 -2.34 3.01
CA ALA A 16 0.87 -2.88 4.36
C ALA A 16 0.07 -2.02 5.37
N LEU A 17 0.07 -0.70 5.19
CA LEU A 17 -0.72 0.21 6.03
C LEU A 17 -2.22 0.09 5.78
N GLU A 18 -2.65 -0.28 4.57
CA GLU A 18 -4.07 -0.54 4.26
C GLU A 18 -4.58 -1.76 5.03
N ILE A 19 -3.78 -2.83 5.02
CA ILE A 19 -4.07 -4.05 5.78
C ILE A 19 -4.10 -3.72 7.28
N GLU A 20 -3.11 -2.99 7.77
CA GLU A 20 -3.02 -2.60 9.18
C GLU A 20 -4.21 -1.69 9.61
N ALA A 21 -4.63 -0.77 8.74
CA ALA A 21 -5.77 0.10 8.96
C ALA A 21 -7.12 -0.62 8.84
N ARG A 22 -7.12 -1.89 8.37
CA ARG A 22 -8.33 -2.66 8.03
C ARG A 22 -9.24 -1.89 7.07
N VAL A 23 -8.64 -1.38 6.00
CA VAL A 23 -9.39 -0.67 4.96
C VAL A 23 -10.46 -1.61 4.39
N PRO A 24 -11.75 -1.23 4.42
CA PRO A 24 -12.80 -2.10 3.93
C PRO A 24 -12.71 -2.35 2.43
N GLY A 25 -13.09 -3.53 1.98
CA GLY A 25 -13.08 -3.88 0.56
C GLY A 25 -11.68 -4.03 -0.05
N LEU A 26 -10.66 -4.25 0.78
CA LEU A 26 -9.28 -4.41 0.32
C LEU A 26 -9.07 -5.71 -0.46
N HIS A 27 -9.86 -6.75 -0.20
CA HIS A 27 -9.69 -8.08 -0.76
C HIS A 27 -10.87 -8.53 -1.65
N THR A 28 -10.59 -9.41 -2.61
CA THR A 28 -11.60 -10.09 -3.43
C THR A 28 -12.34 -11.16 -2.64
N GLU A 29 -13.61 -11.42 -2.96
CA GLU A 29 -14.36 -12.53 -2.37
C GLU A 29 -13.79 -13.90 -2.76
N GLU A 30 -13.34 -14.02 -4.02
CA GLU A 30 -12.75 -15.25 -4.53
C GLU A 30 -11.33 -15.45 -3.98
N THR A 31 -11.05 -16.68 -3.57
CA THR A 31 -9.70 -17.14 -3.23
C THR A 31 -9.05 -17.82 -4.42
N THR A 32 -7.72 -17.85 -4.41
CA THR A 32 -6.95 -18.77 -5.25
C THR A 32 -5.99 -19.59 -4.39
N THR A 33 -5.72 -20.82 -4.80
CA THR A 33 -4.72 -21.66 -4.16
C THR A 33 -3.30 -21.24 -4.54
N LEU A 34 -2.56 -20.72 -3.56
CA LEU A 34 -1.12 -20.52 -3.63
C LEU A 34 -0.39 -21.80 -3.22
N HIS A 35 0.70 -22.11 -3.92
CA HIS A 35 1.59 -23.22 -3.56
C HIS A 35 2.91 -22.64 -3.03
N VAL A 36 3.22 -22.92 -1.76
CA VAL A 36 4.42 -22.43 -1.08
C VAL A 36 5.35 -23.60 -0.80
N CYS A 37 6.62 -23.46 -1.18
CA CYS A 37 7.66 -24.43 -0.84
C CYS A 37 8.35 -23.99 0.46
N ASP A 38 8.36 -24.86 1.47
CA ASP A 38 9.04 -24.58 2.72
C ASP A 38 10.57 -24.82 2.63
N ALA A 39 11.28 -24.51 3.72
CA ALA A 39 12.72 -24.68 3.80
C ALA A 39 13.20 -26.14 3.72
N GLN A 40 12.29 -27.11 3.88
CA GLN A 40 12.56 -28.54 3.76
C GLN A 40 12.22 -29.08 2.35
N GLY A 41 11.75 -28.22 1.44
CA GLY A 41 11.38 -28.60 0.08
C GLY A 41 9.98 -29.18 -0.05
N LYS A 42 9.14 -29.08 0.99
CA LYS A 42 7.75 -29.56 0.95
C LYS A 42 6.84 -28.46 0.44
N TRP A 43 5.98 -28.81 -0.50
CA TRP A 43 4.94 -27.93 -1.05
C TRP A 43 3.68 -27.94 -0.19
N HIS A 44 3.15 -26.76 0.10
CA HIS A 44 1.91 -26.52 0.85
C HIS A 44 0.95 -25.70 0.02
N ALA A 45 -0.33 -26.07 0.03
CA ALA A 45 -1.40 -25.29 -0.56
C ALA A 45 -1.98 -24.33 0.49
N ILE A 46 -2.17 -23.06 0.12
CA ILE A 46 -2.75 -22.02 0.97
C ILE A 46 -3.83 -21.29 0.16
N GLU A 47 -5.03 -21.18 0.71
CA GLU A 47 -6.08 -20.33 0.14
C GLU A 47 -5.79 -18.87 0.45
N HIS A 48 -5.77 -18.03 -0.58
CA HIS A 48 -5.41 -16.62 -0.48
C HIS A 48 -6.42 -15.73 -1.21
N HIS A 49 -6.92 -14.70 -0.52
CA HIS A 49 -7.67 -13.61 -1.12
C HIS A 49 -6.69 -12.55 -1.65
N TRP A 50 -6.90 -12.10 -2.88
CA TRP A 50 -6.05 -11.07 -3.49
C TRP A 50 -6.54 -9.67 -3.14
N HIS A 51 -5.63 -8.70 -3.23
CA HIS A 51 -6.04 -7.30 -3.25
C HIS A 51 -7.01 -7.05 -4.40
N ALA A 52 -8.15 -6.46 -4.05
CA ALA A 52 -9.16 -6.00 -4.97
C ALA A 52 -8.59 -5.03 -6.01
N PRO A 53 -8.98 -5.10 -7.29
CA PRO A 53 -8.65 -4.08 -8.28
C PRO A 53 -9.18 -2.72 -7.84
N LYS A 54 -8.28 -1.75 -7.71
CA LYS A 54 -8.55 -0.40 -7.24
C LYS A 54 -7.64 0.61 -7.93
N LYS A 55 -8.02 1.88 -7.88
CA LYS A 55 -7.13 2.98 -8.24
C LYS A 55 -6.62 3.64 -6.97
N ASP A 56 -5.30 3.54 -6.77
CA ASP A 56 -4.62 4.06 -5.60
C ASP A 56 -4.33 5.56 -5.77
N SER A 57 -4.66 6.34 -4.75
CA SER A 57 -4.49 7.80 -4.70
C SER A 57 -3.32 8.21 -3.80
N TYR A 58 -2.30 7.37 -3.66
CA TYR A 58 -1.23 7.55 -2.67
C TYR A 58 -0.48 8.89 -2.78
N VAL A 59 -0.36 9.44 -4.00
CA VAL A 59 0.27 10.74 -4.24
C VAL A 59 -0.46 11.87 -3.52
N ASP A 60 -1.77 11.76 -3.34
CA ASP A 60 -2.59 12.78 -2.67
C ASP A 60 -2.18 12.91 -1.19
N MET A 61 -1.61 11.86 -0.60
CA MET A 61 -1.14 11.86 0.80
C MET A 61 0.36 12.15 0.95
N GLU A 62 1.12 12.22 -0.15
CA GLU A 62 2.57 12.45 -0.12
C GLU A 62 2.93 13.74 0.62
N HIS A 63 2.17 14.80 0.36
CA HIS A 63 2.37 16.11 0.98
C HIS A 63 2.14 16.11 2.50
N MET A 64 1.33 15.17 3.03
CA MET A 64 1.10 15.03 4.47
C MET A 64 2.36 14.49 5.16
N VAL A 65 2.99 13.48 4.56
CA VAL A 65 4.25 12.90 5.05
C VAL A 65 5.39 13.91 4.92
N ALA A 66 5.41 14.70 3.84
CA ALA A 66 6.36 15.80 3.68
C ALA A 66 6.25 16.82 4.82
N LYS A 67 5.02 17.27 5.13
CA LYS A 67 4.75 18.23 6.23
C LYS A 67 5.17 17.68 7.60
N ALA A 68 5.06 16.37 7.81
CA ALA A 68 5.52 15.70 9.02
C ALA A 68 7.04 15.50 9.10
N GLY A 69 7.81 16.00 8.11
CA GLY A 69 9.26 15.83 8.04
C GLY A 69 9.70 14.43 7.61
N GLY A 70 8.77 13.61 7.09
CA GLY A 70 9.03 12.24 6.68
C GLY A 70 9.69 12.11 5.32
N LEU A 71 9.78 13.18 4.53
CA LEU A 71 10.37 13.18 3.18
C LEU A 71 11.57 14.12 3.08
N GLN A 72 12.64 13.60 2.51
CA GLN A 72 13.77 14.37 1.99
C GLN A 72 13.83 14.21 0.48
N PHE A 73 14.01 15.32 -0.22
CA PHE A 73 14.11 15.35 -1.68
C PHE A 73 15.56 15.60 -2.10
N GLY A 74 15.97 14.97 -3.19
CA GLY A 74 17.30 15.16 -3.77
C GLY A 74 17.34 14.73 -5.23
N LEU A 75 18.42 15.10 -5.93
CA LEU A 75 18.68 14.61 -7.27
C LEU A 75 19.56 13.36 -7.20
N VAL A 76 19.18 12.32 -7.93
CA VAL A 76 20.02 11.15 -8.19
C VAL A 76 20.04 10.93 -9.69
N GLY A 77 21.21 11.10 -10.31
CA GLY A 77 21.31 11.27 -11.76
C GLY A 77 20.54 12.52 -12.21
N SER A 78 19.68 12.38 -13.21
CA SER A 78 18.81 13.44 -13.72
C SER A 78 17.40 13.45 -13.10
N GLY A 79 17.09 12.52 -12.19
CA GLY A 79 15.76 12.34 -11.61
C GLY A 79 15.61 12.89 -10.20
N ILE A 80 14.42 13.43 -9.89
CA ILE A 80 14.03 13.75 -8.52
C ILE A 80 13.79 12.45 -7.77
N SER A 81 14.53 12.27 -6.68
CA SER A 81 14.45 11.14 -5.77
C SER A 81 13.96 11.59 -4.40
N ARG A 82 13.37 10.65 -3.66
CA ARG A 82 12.79 10.90 -2.34
C ARG A 82 13.30 9.85 -1.37
N LEU A 83 13.82 10.27 -0.24
CA LEU A 83 14.06 9.40 0.90
C LEU A 83 12.91 9.60 1.90
N CYS A 84 12.16 8.54 2.15
CA CYS A 84 11.02 8.52 3.03
C CYS A 84 11.33 7.74 4.31
N ASN A 85 11.12 8.37 5.46
CA ASN A 85 11.16 7.73 6.76
C ASN A 85 9.90 6.86 6.94
N ALA A 86 10.08 5.54 7.06
CA ALA A 86 8.97 4.59 7.14
C ALA A 86 8.16 4.71 8.45
N GLU A 87 8.81 5.10 9.55
CA GLU A 87 8.13 5.32 10.82
C GLU A 87 7.21 6.54 10.74
N ILE A 88 7.71 7.67 10.25
CA ILE A 88 6.93 8.89 10.06
C ILE A 88 5.81 8.64 9.04
N LEU A 89 6.08 7.90 7.95
CA LEU A 89 5.06 7.47 6.99
C LEU A 89 3.91 6.75 7.69
N ARG A 90 4.21 5.70 8.49
CA ARG A 90 3.20 4.94 9.21
C ARG A 90 2.43 5.80 10.22
N GLN A 91 3.13 6.56 11.05
CA GLN A 91 2.52 7.44 12.06
C GLN A 91 1.60 8.49 11.43
N THR A 92 1.96 8.99 10.24
CA THR A 92 1.18 9.99 9.52
C THR A 92 -0.03 9.38 8.82
N LEU A 93 0.17 8.28 8.09
CA LEU A 93 -0.86 7.74 7.21
C LEU A 93 -1.82 6.78 7.90
N LEU A 94 -1.36 5.95 8.85
CA LEU A 94 -2.23 4.95 9.49
C LEU A 94 -3.51 5.57 10.10
N PRO A 95 -3.44 6.68 10.87
CA PRO A 95 -4.65 7.31 11.41
C PRO A 95 -5.54 7.92 10.32
N ILE A 96 -4.98 8.33 9.18
CA ILE A 96 -5.75 8.83 8.03
C ILE A 96 -6.52 7.67 7.42
N LEU A 97 -5.86 6.54 7.13
CA LEU A 97 -6.50 5.38 6.52
C LEU A 97 -7.61 4.79 7.38
N GLN A 98 -7.44 4.80 8.71
CA GLN A 98 -8.47 4.35 9.65
C GLN A 98 -9.72 5.25 9.68
N LYS A 99 -9.59 6.53 9.32
CA LYS A 99 -10.69 7.52 9.38
C LYS A 99 -11.25 7.87 8.01
N THR A 100 -10.44 7.72 6.96
CA THR A 100 -10.74 8.08 5.58
C THR A 100 -10.15 7.02 4.66
N PRO A 101 -10.71 5.79 4.68
CA PRO A 101 -10.24 4.70 3.83
C PRO A 101 -10.30 5.04 2.34
N GLU A 102 -11.18 5.96 1.93
CA GLU A 102 -11.37 6.39 0.54
C GLU A 102 -10.11 7.03 -0.08
N CYS A 103 -9.13 7.44 0.73
CA CYS A 103 -7.83 7.93 0.26
C CYS A 103 -7.00 6.86 -0.47
N VAL A 104 -7.32 5.58 -0.26
CA VAL A 104 -6.57 4.44 -0.82
C VAL A 104 -7.45 3.45 -1.59
N ILE A 105 -8.77 3.64 -1.58
CA ILE A 105 -9.70 2.83 -2.37
C ILE A 105 -10.60 3.72 -3.21
N ARG A 106 -10.33 3.77 -4.52
CA ARG A 106 -11.31 4.27 -5.49
C ARG A 106 -11.89 3.10 -6.26
N ARG A 107 -13.20 2.87 -6.09
CA ARG A 107 -13.96 1.84 -6.80
C ARG A 107 -13.89 2.09 -8.31
N LEU A 108 -13.39 1.10 -9.06
CA LEU A 108 -13.25 1.18 -10.52
C LEU A 108 -14.53 0.79 -11.26
N SER A 109 -15.36 -0.09 -10.71
CA SER A 109 -16.74 -0.42 -11.14
C SER A 109 -17.38 -1.42 -10.15
N SER A 110 -18.48 -2.09 -10.52
CA SER A 110 -19.39 -2.95 -9.73
C SER A 110 -18.78 -4.24 -9.16
N SER A 111 -17.55 -4.19 -8.65
CA SER A 111 -16.95 -5.29 -7.90
C SER A 111 -17.62 -5.41 -6.52
N ASN A 112 -17.95 -6.62 -6.12
CA ASN A 112 -18.37 -6.94 -4.76
C ASN A 112 -17.09 -7.19 -3.94
N TYR A 113 -16.89 -6.40 -2.89
CA TYR A 113 -15.72 -6.52 -2.01
C TYR A 113 -16.19 -6.82 -0.59
N ILE A 114 -15.37 -7.55 0.16
CA ILE A 114 -15.68 -7.90 1.55
C ILE A 114 -15.50 -6.67 2.44
N TRP A 115 -16.57 -6.27 3.13
CA TRP A 115 -16.51 -5.40 4.29
C TRP A 115 -16.23 -6.29 5.50
N GLU A 116 -14.96 -6.40 5.91
CA GLU A 116 -14.58 -7.07 7.17
C GLU A 116 -14.87 -6.18 8.39
#